data_AF-A0A820SXW1-F1
#
_entry.id   AF-A0A820SXW1-F1
#
_cell.length_a   1.000
_cell.length_b   1.000
_cell.length_c   1.000
_cell.angle_alpha   90.00
_cell.angle_beta   90.00
_cell.angle_gamma   90.00
#
_symmetry.space_group_name_H-M   'P 1'
#
loop_
_entity.id
_entity.type
_entity.pdbx_description
1 polymer ?
#
loop_
_entity_poly.entity_id
_entity_poly.type
_entity_poly.pdbx_seq_one_letter_code
_entity_poly.pdbx_strand_id
1 'polypeptide(L)'
;MPYSNLTSLCPTRWTMRAESYNSLLNNYKLVQEALYTLIEEKGGPGIKTNGLHEQMNKFYFFFGLKLDDINFKLFYTKVLKESESLTDKPILARYRRPPKQFYRQQYMESLEIVINMLQNRFTQKNLKLLCNVEQFILYAANNSLDDSNDYFQSIMDFCYGDIDIEKLKVEALMIVDFFQSVIKTNQMNIKQITKISTIWEVFNSRELG
;
A
#
# COMPACT_ATOMS: atom_id res chain seq x y z
N MET A 1 20.46 30.59 1.84
CA MET A 1 21.43 29.47 1.83
C MET A 1 20.66 28.16 1.73
N PRO A 2 21.04 27.21 0.85
CA PRO A 2 20.22 26.04 0.54
C PRO A 2 20.64 24.83 1.36
N TYR A 3 19.82 24.43 2.35
CA TYR A 3 19.87 23.09 2.96
C TYR A 3 18.46 22.60 3.36
N SER A 4 17.44 22.91 2.55
CA SER A 4 16.04 22.55 2.84
C SER A 4 15.65 21.13 2.41
N ASN A 5 16.57 20.35 1.81
CA ASN A 5 16.32 19.00 1.28
C ASN A 5 17.26 17.92 1.84
N LEU A 6 17.81 18.10 3.03
CA LEU A 6 18.46 16.99 3.74
C LEU A 6 17.43 16.33 4.64
N THR A 7 16.96 15.14 4.25
CA THR A 7 16.22 14.25 5.15
C THR A 7 17.03 14.09 6.43
N SER A 8 16.38 14.24 7.60
CA SER A 8 17.08 14.07 8.87
C SER A 8 17.72 12.68 8.89
N LEU A 9 19.04 12.62 8.92
CA LEU A 9 19.78 11.37 9.03
C LEU A 9 19.33 10.70 10.34
N CYS A 10 18.54 9.64 10.23
CA CYS A 10 18.16 8.82 11.37
C CYS A 10 19.44 8.18 11.93
N PRO A 11 19.88 8.52 13.16
CA PRO A 11 21.19 8.11 13.69
C PRO A 11 21.41 6.60 13.62
N THR A 12 20.33 5.82 13.77
CA THR A 12 20.33 4.37 13.83
C THR A 12 20.68 3.68 12.51
N ARG A 13 20.55 4.34 11.35
CA ARG A 13 20.76 3.69 10.04
C ARG A 13 22.23 3.67 9.61
N TRP A 14 23.08 4.53 10.19
CA TRP A 14 24.49 4.66 9.81
C TRP A 14 25.46 4.22 10.91
N THR A 15 25.01 4.07 12.14
CA THR A 15 25.85 3.45 13.16
C THR A 15 25.65 1.93 13.12
N MET A 16 26.39 1.24 12.26
CA MET A 16 26.99 0.00 12.77
C MET A 16 27.72 0.44 14.05
N ARG A 17 27.24 0.00 15.22
CA ARG A 17 27.86 0.40 16.48
C ARG A 17 29.31 -0.03 16.38
N ALA A 18 30.24 0.86 16.73
CA ALA A 18 31.66 0.53 16.76
C ALA A 18 31.91 -0.77 17.55
N GLU A 19 31.08 -1.04 18.56
CA GLU A 19 31.04 -2.29 19.32
C GLU A 19 30.69 -3.52 18.47
N SER A 20 29.70 -3.44 17.58
CA SER A 20 29.34 -4.54 16.67
C SER A 20 30.45 -4.83 15.68
N TYR A 21 31.10 -3.78 15.20
CA TYR A 21 32.23 -3.88 14.27
C TYR A 21 33.47 -4.50 14.94
N ASN A 22 33.82 -3.99 16.12
CA ASN A 22 34.88 -4.55 16.96
C ASN A 22 34.58 -5.99 17.37
N SER A 23 33.33 -6.29 17.72
CA SER A 23 32.92 -7.66 18.06
C SER A 23 33.08 -8.61 16.87
N LEU A 24 32.69 -8.19 15.66
CA LEU A 24 32.90 -8.99 14.44
C LEU A 24 34.39 -9.17 14.14
N LEU A 25 35.21 -8.13 14.29
CA LEU A 25 36.66 -8.21 14.06
C LEU A 25 37.37 -9.12 15.09
N ASN A 26 37.01 -9.02 16.37
CA ASN A 26 37.60 -9.81 17.44
C ASN A 26 37.20 -11.28 17.35
N ASN A 27 35.99 -11.56 16.86
CA ASN A 27 35.45 -12.90 16.72
C ASN A 27 35.44 -13.38 15.26
N TYR A 28 36.21 -12.75 14.36
CA TYR A 28 36.09 -12.95 12.92
C TYR A 28 36.20 -14.44 12.52
N LYS A 29 37.20 -15.12 13.09
CA LYS A 29 37.43 -16.56 12.86
C LYS A 29 36.28 -17.41 13.41
N LEU A 30 35.81 -17.11 14.62
CA LEU A 30 34.71 -17.85 15.25
C LEU A 30 33.39 -17.69 14.49
N VAL A 31 33.12 -16.48 13.97
CA VAL A 31 31.95 -16.22 13.12
C VAL A 31 32.08 -16.97 11.80
N GLN A 32 33.26 -16.98 11.19
CA GLN A 32 33.53 -17.73 9.96
C GLN A 32 33.33 -19.25 10.17
N GLU A 33 33.84 -19.81 11.26
CA GLU A 33 33.67 -21.21 11.64
C GLU A 33 32.19 -21.54 11.92
N ALA A 34 31.47 -20.69 12.65
CA ALA A 34 30.06 -20.86 12.92
C ALA A 34 29.21 -20.80 11.63
N LEU A 35 29.54 -19.91 10.71
CA LEU A 35 28.89 -19.87 9.40
C LEU A 35 29.19 -21.15 8.62
N TYR A 36 30.44 -21.64 8.65
CA TYR A 36 30.82 -22.89 8.00
C TYR A 36 30.00 -24.08 8.53
N THR A 37 29.80 -24.19 9.85
CA THR A 37 28.97 -25.26 10.45
C THR A 37 27.49 -25.18 10.06
N LEU A 38 27.00 -23.98 9.77
CA LEU A 38 25.59 -23.73 9.42
C LEU A 38 25.30 -23.87 7.92
N ILE A 39 26.31 -24.08 7.07
CA ILE A 39 26.14 -24.33 5.63
C ILE A 39 25.43 -25.67 5.38
N GLU A 40 25.58 -26.64 6.28
CA GLU A 40 24.98 -27.98 6.14
C GLU A 40 23.46 -28.01 6.37
N GLU A 41 22.86 -26.92 6.89
CA GLU A 41 21.42 -26.83 7.09
C GLU A 41 20.67 -26.71 5.75
N LYS A 42 19.84 -27.72 5.43
CA LYS A 42 19.02 -27.72 4.20
C LYS A 42 17.90 -26.67 4.30
N GLY A 43 17.98 -25.63 3.46
CA GLY A 43 16.91 -24.64 3.29
C GLY A 43 17.41 -23.24 2.89
N GLY A 44 16.48 -22.27 2.88
CA GLY A 44 16.80 -20.86 2.63
C GLY A 44 17.84 -20.22 3.59
N PRO A 45 17.92 -20.63 4.87
CA PRO A 45 18.99 -20.18 5.78
C PRO A 45 20.39 -20.61 5.33
N GLY A 46 20.60 -21.88 4.97
CA GLY A 46 21.92 -22.39 4.52
C GLY A 46 22.46 -21.67 3.28
N ILE A 47 21.59 -21.32 2.32
CA ILE A 47 21.98 -20.56 1.11
C ILE A 47 22.50 -19.17 1.47
N LYS A 48 21.82 -18.47 2.40
CA LYS A 48 22.24 -17.13 2.85
C LYS A 48 23.52 -17.18 3.67
N THR A 49 23.64 -18.18 4.55
CA THR A 49 24.84 -18.45 5.34
C THR A 49 26.04 -18.69 4.44
N ASN A 50 25.88 -19.48 3.36
CA ASN A 50 26.94 -19.74 2.41
C ASN A 50 27.40 -18.47 1.67
N GLY A 51 26.45 -17.64 1.20
CA GLY A 51 26.78 -16.37 0.55
C GLY A 51 27.53 -15.39 1.47
N LEU A 52 27.19 -15.36 2.77
CA LEU A 52 27.88 -14.54 3.75
C LEU A 52 29.28 -15.08 4.07
N HIS A 53 29.43 -16.40 4.20
CA HIS A 53 30.71 -17.05 4.39
C HIS A 53 31.66 -16.79 3.20
N GLU A 54 31.16 -16.89 1.96
CA GLU A 54 31.93 -16.54 0.76
C GLU A 54 32.35 -15.07 0.73
N GLN A 55 31.50 -14.14 1.18
CA GLN A 55 31.86 -12.73 1.29
C GLN A 55 32.95 -12.50 2.34
N MET A 56 32.87 -13.15 3.50
CA MET A 56 33.91 -13.09 4.54
C MET A 56 35.26 -13.66 4.07
N ASN A 57 35.27 -14.58 3.10
CA ASN A 57 36.50 -15.11 2.53
C ASN A 57 37.15 -14.16 1.50
N LYS A 58 36.45 -13.10 1.05
CA LYS A 58 37.02 -12.12 0.12
C LYS A 58 37.99 -11.20 0.85
N PHE A 59 39.19 -11.04 0.30
CA PHE A 59 40.21 -10.14 0.82
C PHE A 59 39.66 -8.73 1.09
N TYR A 60 38.92 -8.16 0.13
CA TYR A 60 38.36 -6.81 0.25
C TYR A 60 37.39 -6.65 1.42
N PHE A 61 36.72 -7.73 1.84
CA PHE A 61 35.79 -7.69 2.96
C PHE A 61 36.54 -7.55 4.28
N PHE A 62 37.52 -8.42 4.55
CA PHE A 62 38.34 -8.31 5.77
C PHE A 62 39.22 -7.04 5.76
N PHE A 63 39.78 -6.69 4.61
CA PHE A 63 40.62 -5.51 4.47
C PHE A 63 39.83 -4.21 4.66
N GLY A 64 38.64 -4.09 4.05
CA GLY A 64 37.70 -3.01 4.33
C GLY A 64 37.34 -2.97 5.81
N LEU A 65 37.08 -4.14 6.39
CA LEU A 65 36.80 -4.25 7.82
C LEU A 65 37.95 -3.73 8.70
N LYS A 66 39.22 -3.92 8.30
CA LYS A 66 40.35 -3.38 9.06
C LYS A 66 40.62 -1.90 8.81
N LEU A 67 40.40 -1.43 7.59
CA LEU A 67 40.58 -0.01 7.25
C LEU A 67 39.56 0.88 7.95
N ASP A 68 38.28 0.49 7.97
CA ASP A 68 37.28 1.35 8.62
C ASP A 68 37.40 1.32 10.15
N ASP A 69 37.97 0.26 10.76
CA ASP A 69 38.31 0.25 12.19
C ASP A 69 39.31 1.35 12.54
N ILE A 70 40.38 1.45 11.74
CA ILE A 70 41.47 2.40 11.93
C ILE A 70 40.96 3.82 11.70
N ASN A 71 40.24 4.05 10.60
CA ASN A 71 39.69 5.36 10.26
C ASN A 71 38.66 5.82 11.28
N PHE A 72 37.77 4.93 11.73
CA PHE A 72 36.80 5.24 12.77
C PHE A 72 37.49 5.55 14.10
N LYS A 73 38.52 4.79 14.48
CA LYS A 73 39.28 5.03 15.71
C LYS A 73 40.00 6.39 15.67
N LEU A 74 40.61 6.75 14.54
CA LEU A 74 41.24 8.06 14.35
C LEU A 74 40.22 9.20 14.41
N PHE A 75 39.07 9.05 13.75
CA PHE A 75 37.98 10.01 13.82
C PHE A 75 37.45 10.16 15.25
N TYR A 76 37.14 9.04 15.91
CA TYR A 76 36.57 9.01 17.26
C TYR A 76 37.51 9.62 18.30
N THR A 77 38.80 9.31 18.24
CA THR A 77 39.80 9.91 19.16
C THR A 77 39.97 11.41 18.93
N LYS A 78 39.93 11.87 17.67
CA LYS A 78 39.96 13.29 17.33
C LYS A 78 38.73 14.02 17.90
N VAL A 79 37.54 13.50 17.63
CA VAL A 79 36.27 14.08 18.11
C VAL A 79 36.21 14.08 19.64
N LEU A 80 36.64 13.00 20.30
CA LEU A 80 36.68 12.96 21.76
C LEU A 80 37.58 14.06 22.32
N LYS A 81 38.80 14.20 21.80
CA LYS A 81 39.76 15.23 22.25
C LYS A 81 39.22 16.65 22.04
N GLU A 82 38.50 16.89 20.96
CA GLU A 82 37.86 18.19 20.69
C GLU A 82 36.65 18.41 21.61
N SER A 83 35.89 17.35 21.92
CA SER A 83 34.69 17.40 22.77
C SER A 83 34.96 17.46 24.27
N GLU A 84 36.16 17.12 24.75
CA GLU A 84 36.53 17.14 26.18
C GLU A 84 36.36 18.53 26.81
N SER A 85 36.54 19.59 26.02
CA SER A 85 36.33 20.98 26.46
C SER A 85 34.86 21.45 26.36
N LEU A 86 34.00 20.66 25.71
CA LEU A 86 32.65 21.08 25.31
C LEU A 86 31.53 20.28 25.99
N THR A 87 31.77 19.03 26.38
CA THR A 87 30.71 18.14 26.90
C THR A 87 31.21 17.18 27.97
N ASP A 88 30.33 16.85 28.91
CA ASP A 88 30.56 15.77 29.88
C ASP A 88 30.69 14.40 29.21
N LYS A 89 31.34 13.44 29.90
CA LYS A 89 31.59 12.10 29.37
C LYS A 89 30.29 11.41 28.90
N PRO A 90 30.27 10.82 27.69
CA PRO A 90 29.07 10.22 27.14
C PRO A 90 28.62 8.97 27.92
N ILE A 91 27.30 8.84 28.13
CA ILE A 91 26.65 7.68 28.77
C ILE A 91 25.81 6.95 27.71
N LEU A 92 25.89 5.62 27.65
CA LEU A 92 25.16 4.80 26.67
C LEU A 92 23.63 4.90 26.85
N ALA A 93 22.91 5.07 25.74
CA ALA A 93 21.45 5.12 25.72
C ALA A 93 20.83 3.72 25.96
N ARG A 94 19.88 3.62 26.90
CA ARG A 94 19.14 2.38 27.19
C ARG A 94 18.03 2.16 26.15
N TYR A 95 18.11 1.08 25.36
CA TYR A 95 17.04 0.66 24.43
C TYR A 95 15.82 0.11 25.19
N ARG A 96 14.60 0.58 24.89
CA ARG A 96 13.35 0.11 25.51
C ARG A 96 12.21 -0.06 24.49
N ARG A 97 12.21 -1.11 23.65
CA ARG A 97 10.94 -1.71 23.15
C ARG A 97 11.10 -3.22 22.97
N PRO A 98 10.15 -4.04 23.47
CA PRO A 98 10.21 -5.49 23.35
C PRO A 98 9.91 -5.95 21.90
N PRO A 99 10.61 -6.98 21.37
CA PRO A 99 10.50 -7.43 19.97
C PRO A 99 9.07 -7.70 19.46
N LYS A 100 8.18 -8.16 20.34
CA LYS A 100 6.76 -8.42 20.02
C LYS A 100 6.00 -7.18 19.54
N GLN A 101 6.29 -6.02 20.11
CA GLN A 101 5.62 -4.77 19.72
C GLN A 101 6.08 -4.27 18.35
N PHE A 102 7.35 -4.50 18.03
CA PHE A 102 7.93 -4.14 16.74
C PHE A 102 7.28 -4.91 15.58
N TYR A 103 7.17 -6.24 15.69
CA TYR A 103 6.52 -7.05 14.65
C TYR A 103 5.01 -6.82 14.56
N ARG A 104 4.35 -6.57 15.69
CA ARG A 104 2.93 -6.19 15.70
C ARG A 104 2.70 -4.89 14.93
N GLN A 105 3.58 -3.91 15.09
CA GLN A 105 3.49 -2.65 14.37
C GLN A 105 3.62 -2.87 12.85
N GLN A 106 4.64 -3.60 12.40
CA GLN A 106 4.85 -3.89 10.98
C GLN A 106 3.67 -4.64 10.33
N TYR A 107 3.06 -5.56 11.07
CA TYR A 107 1.86 -6.27 10.61
C TYR A 107 0.68 -5.32 10.39
N MET A 108 0.41 -4.43 11.35
CA MET A 108 -0.70 -3.47 11.23
C MET A 108 -0.47 -2.45 10.11
N GLU A 109 0.76 -1.97 9.94
CA GLU A 109 1.14 -1.09 8.83
C GLU A 109 0.87 -1.76 7.48
N SER A 110 1.20 -3.05 7.35
CA SER A 110 0.92 -3.81 6.13
C SER A 110 -0.57 -3.96 5.84
N LEU A 111 -1.39 -4.19 6.89
CA LEU A 111 -2.84 -4.27 6.75
C LEU A 111 -3.46 -2.92 6.35
N GLU A 112 -3.03 -1.82 6.97
CA GLU A 112 -3.51 -0.48 6.63
C GLU A 112 -3.24 -0.13 5.16
N ILE A 113 -2.06 -0.49 4.65
CA ILE A 113 -1.71 -0.31 3.24
C ILE A 113 -2.68 -1.09 2.34
N VAL A 114 -2.95 -2.35 2.64
CA VAL A 114 -3.87 -3.19 1.85
C VAL A 114 -5.29 -2.63 1.87
N ILE A 115 -5.79 -2.23 3.05
CA ILE A 115 -7.12 -1.62 3.18
C ILE A 115 -7.20 -0.35 2.35
N ASN A 116 -6.18 0.51 2.42
CA ASN A 116 -6.14 1.76 1.66
C ASN A 116 -6.08 1.50 0.15
N MET A 117 -5.32 0.50 -0.31
CA MET A 117 -5.31 0.09 -1.72
C MET A 117 -6.69 -0.38 -2.20
N LEU A 118 -7.41 -1.16 -1.38
CA LEU A 118 -8.77 -1.60 -1.70
C LEU A 118 -9.73 -0.40 -1.75
N GLN A 119 -9.70 0.48 -0.75
CA GLN A 119 -10.51 1.69 -0.72
C GLN A 119 -10.23 2.57 -1.95
N ASN A 120 -8.96 2.78 -2.30
CA ASN A 120 -8.59 3.55 -3.49
C ASN A 120 -9.11 2.91 -4.78
N ARG A 121 -9.11 1.57 -4.89
CA ARG A 121 -9.65 0.86 -6.04
C ARG A 121 -11.17 0.97 -6.15
N PHE A 122 -11.89 0.84 -5.04
CA PHE A 122 -13.36 0.92 -5.02
C PHE A 122 -13.90 2.36 -5.00
N THR A 123 -13.06 3.35 -4.70
CA THR A 123 -13.42 4.78 -4.67
C THR A 123 -12.98 5.50 -5.96
N GLN A 124 -12.52 4.77 -6.98
CA GLN A 124 -12.17 5.35 -8.28
C GLN A 124 -13.38 6.09 -8.87
N LYS A 125 -13.14 7.31 -9.37
CA LYS A 125 -14.18 8.19 -9.93
C LYS A 125 -15.02 7.50 -11.00
N ASN A 126 -14.38 6.73 -11.88
CA ASN A 126 -15.04 6.00 -12.97
C ASN A 126 -15.98 4.90 -12.45
N LEU A 127 -15.58 4.19 -11.38
CA LEU A 127 -16.44 3.16 -10.79
C LEU A 127 -17.65 3.79 -10.12
N LYS A 128 -17.46 4.92 -9.42
CA LYS A 128 -18.56 5.68 -8.82
C LYS A 128 -19.53 6.19 -9.88
N LEU A 129 -19.05 6.64 -11.04
CA LEU A 129 -19.89 7.02 -12.17
C LEU A 129 -20.75 5.84 -12.65
N LEU A 130 -20.15 4.67 -12.87
CA LEU A 130 -20.88 3.47 -13.28
C LEU A 130 -21.95 3.07 -12.27
N CYS A 131 -21.65 3.12 -10.97
CA CYS A 131 -22.64 2.89 -9.92
C CYS A 131 -23.76 3.94 -9.96
N ASN A 132 -23.44 5.21 -10.20
CA ASN A 132 -24.44 6.27 -10.31
C ASN A 132 -25.35 6.07 -11.54
N VAL A 133 -24.80 5.64 -12.68
CA VAL A 133 -25.57 5.30 -13.88
C VAL A 133 -26.49 4.11 -13.63
N GLU A 134 -26.00 3.07 -12.95
CA GLU A 134 -26.82 1.93 -12.52
C GLU A 134 -27.99 2.38 -11.63
N GLN A 135 -27.71 3.20 -10.62
CA GLN A 135 -28.75 3.75 -9.76
C GLN A 135 -29.74 4.61 -10.54
N PHE A 136 -29.27 5.47 -11.44
CA PHE A 136 -30.12 6.29 -12.31
C PHE A 136 -31.09 5.43 -13.14
N ILE A 137 -30.61 4.35 -13.75
CA ILE A 137 -31.44 3.42 -14.53
C ILE A 137 -32.48 2.73 -13.63
N LEU A 138 -32.11 2.33 -12.41
CA LEU A 138 -33.05 1.72 -11.46
C LEU A 138 -34.14 2.70 -10.98
N TYR A 139 -33.78 3.95 -10.71
CA TYR A 139 -34.75 4.99 -10.35
C TYR A 139 -35.66 5.37 -11.51
N ALA A 140 -35.10 5.47 -12.72
CA ALA A 140 -35.86 5.64 -13.95
C ALA A 140 -36.88 4.52 -14.11
N ALA A 141 -36.45 3.26 -14.01
CA ALA A 141 -37.33 2.10 -14.15
C ALA A 141 -38.51 2.04 -13.17
N ASN A 142 -38.37 2.62 -11.97
CA ASN A 142 -39.41 2.67 -10.94
C ASN A 142 -40.24 3.97 -10.95
N ASN A 143 -40.08 4.83 -11.97
CA ASN A 143 -40.78 6.11 -12.11
C ASN A 143 -40.54 7.08 -10.93
N SER A 144 -39.34 7.05 -10.35
CA SER A 144 -38.94 7.86 -9.19
C SER A 144 -37.78 8.80 -9.54
N LEU A 145 -37.80 9.38 -10.74
CA LEU A 145 -36.85 10.39 -11.19
C LEU A 145 -37.17 11.73 -10.52
N ASP A 146 -36.65 11.95 -9.31
CA ASP A 146 -36.64 13.26 -8.68
C ASP A 146 -35.42 14.08 -9.16
N ASP A 147 -35.67 15.34 -9.56
CA ASP A 147 -34.65 16.31 -9.98
C ASP A 147 -33.64 16.66 -8.88
N SER A 148 -33.92 16.28 -7.63
CA SER A 148 -33.08 16.49 -6.44
C SER A 148 -32.09 15.36 -6.16
N ASN A 149 -31.98 14.34 -7.02
CA ASN A 149 -31.07 13.22 -6.78
C ASN A 149 -29.61 13.56 -7.13
N ASP A 150 -28.72 13.51 -6.13
CA ASP A 150 -27.26 13.74 -6.24
C ASP A 150 -26.56 12.91 -7.34
N TYR A 151 -27.15 11.77 -7.72
CA TYR A 151 -26.66 10.88 -8.78
C TYR A 151 -26.76 11.52 -10.16
N PHE A 152 -27.84 12.26 -10.42
CA PHE A 152 -28.06 12.94 -11.69
C PHE A 152 -27.02 14.04 -11.86
N GLN A 153 -26.84 14.89 -10.84
CA GLN A 153 -25.83 15.93 -10.84
C GLN A 153 -24.40 15.37 -11.01
N SER A 154 -24.11 14.21 -10.42
CA SER A 154 -22.80 13.56 -10.59
C SER A 154 -22.52 13.07 -12.02
N ILE A 155 -23.57 12.66 -12.77
CA ILE A 155 -23.45 12.27 -14.19
C ILE A 155 -23.29 13.53 -15.05
N MET A 156 -24.03 14.58 -14.72
CA MET A 156 -24.00 15.89 -15.38
C MET A 156 -22.62 16.54 -15.32
N ASP A 157 -22.00 16.53 -14.14
CA ASP A 157 -20.68 17.12 -13.92
C ASP A 157 -19.58 16.36 -14.69
N PHE A 158 -19.78 15.06 -14.98
CA PHE A 158 -18.81 14.24 -15.70
C PHE A 158 -18.98 14.31 -17.23
N CYS A 159 -20.22 14.35 -17.71
CA CYS A 159 -20.56 14.34 -19.15
C CYS A 159 -20.88 15.74 -19.71
N TYR A 160 -20.34 16.78 -19.08
CA TYR A 160 -20.64 18.18 -19.43
C TYR A 160 -20.31 18.46 -20.91
N GLY A 161 -21.35 18.68 -21.72
CA GLY A 161 -21.24 19.01 -23.14
C GLY A 161 -21.39 17.84 -24.13
N ASP A 162 -21.36 16.58 -23.65
CA ASP A 162 -21.48 15.39 -24.51
C ASP A 162 -22.93 14.86 -24.57
N ILE A 163 -23.77 15.19 -23.59
CA ILE A 163 -25.12 14.64 -23.44
C ILE A 163 -26.15 15.76 -23.33
N ASP A 164 -27.21 15.67 -24.13
CA ASP A 164 -28.42 16.48 -23.99
C ASP A 164 -29.29 15.91 -22.87
N ILE A 165 -29.44 16.72 -21.83
CA ILE A 165 -29.96 16.36 -20.52
C ILE A 165 -31.48 16.23 -20.56
N GLU A 166 -32.12 17.16 -21.25
CA GLU A 166 -33.57 17.17 -21.45
C GLU A 166 -33.97 15.93 -22.26
N LYS A 167 -33.19 15.64 -23.31
CA LYS A 167 -33.39 14.45 -24.13
C LYS A 167 -33.18 13.15 -23.34
N LEU A 168 -32.14 13.09 -22.51
CA LEU A 168 -31.86 11.92 -21.66
C LEU A 168 -32.99 11.66 -20.66
N LYS A 169 -33.57 12.69 -20.05
CA LYS A 169 -34.72 12.53 -19.14
C LYS A 169 -35.95 11.97 -19.86
N VAL A 170 -36.25 12.50 -21.04
CA VAL A 170 -37.36 11.99 -21.87
C VAL A 170 -37.13 10.54 -22.25
N GLU A 171 -35.91 10.19 -22.70
CA GLU A 171 -35.55 8.80 -23.04
C GLU A 171 -35.61 7.86 -21.82
N ALA A 172 -35.21 8.32 -20.64
CA ALA A 172 -35.30 7.55 -19.40
C ALA A 172 -36.75 7.31 -18.96
N LEU A 173 -37.66 8.26 -19.17
CA LEU A 173 -39.08 8.07 -18.88
C LEU A 173 -39.75 7.08 -19.84
N MET A 174 -39.30 7.00 -21.10
CA MET A 174 -39.81 5.98 -22.05
C MET A 174 -39.52 4.55 -21.58
N ILE A 175 -38.47 4.34 -20.80
CA ILE A 175 -38.14 3.03 -20.22
C ILE A 175 -39.25 2.58 -19.23
N VAL A 176 -39.87 3.51 -18.50
CA VAL A 176 -41.01 3.21 -17.61
C VAL A 176 -42.20 2.69 -18.40
N ASP A 177 -42.57 3.40 -19.46
CA ASP A 177 -43.70 3.02 -20.32
C ASP A 177 -43.46 1.65 -20.95
N PHE A 178 -42.22 1.38 -21.36
CA PHE A 178 -41.79 0.07 -21.84
C PHE A 178 -41.97 -1.02 -20.77
N PHE A 179 -41.48 -0.82 -19.55
CA PHE A 179 -41.64 -1.81 -18.48
C PHE A 179 -43.11 -2.06 -18.13
N GLN A 180 -43.91 -1.00 -18.02
CA GLN A 180 -45.34 -1.14 -17.75
C GLN A 180 -46.06 -1.92 -18.86
N SER A 181 -45.68 -1.70 -20.13
CA SER A 181 -46.21 -2.46 -21.27
C SER A 181 -45.84 -3.94 -21.18
N VAL A 182 -44.56 -4.26 -20.96
CA VAL A 182 -44.08 -5.66 -20.94
C VAL A 182 -44.62 -6.42 -19.73
N ILE A 183 -44.68 -5.79 -18.55
CA ILE A 183 -45.26 -6.37 -17.33
C ILE A 183 -46.74 -6.74 -17.55
N LYS A 184 -47.52 -5.84 -18.17
CA LYS A 184 -48.93 -6.09 -18.52
C LYS A 184 -49.08 -7.22 -19.54
N THR A 185 -48.22 -7.24 -20.56
CA THR A 185 -48.31 -8.23 -21.66
C THR A 185 -47.93 -9.63 -21.21
N ASN A 186 -46.88 -9.77 -20.39
CA ASN A 186 -46.34 -11.05 -19.94
C ASN A 186 -46.86 -11.49 -18.55
N GLN A 187 -47.83 -10.76 -17.96
CA GLN A 187 -48.41 -11.03 -16.63
C GLN A 187 -47.35 -11.25 -15.52
N MET A 188 -46.26 -10.49 -15.55
CA MET A 188 -45.17 -10.64 -14.59
C MET A 188 -45.53 -9.98 -13.24
N ASN A 189 -45.35 -10.68 -12.12
CA ASN A 189 -45.61 -10.15 -10.77
C ASN A 189 -44.45 -9.27 -10.22
N ILE A 190 -43.94 -8.35 -11.03
CA ILE A 190 -42.84 -7.46 -10.63
C ILE A 190 -43.43 -6.14 -10.12
N LYS A 191 -43.22 -5.84 -8.83
CA LYS A 191 -43.69 -4.60 -8.19
C LYS A 191 -42.65 -3.48 -8.18
N GLN A 192 -41.37 -3.83 -8.08
CA GLN A 192 -40.23 -2.89 -8.07
C GLN A 192 -39.01 -3.56 -8.69
N ILE A 193 -38.25 -2.80 -9.49
CA ILE A 193 -37.02 -3.23 -10.13
C ILE A 193 -35.86 -2.82 -9.24
N THR A 194 -35.16 -3.79 -8.64
CA THR A 194 -34.07 -3.54 -7.68
C THR A 194 -32.69 -3.92 -8.21
N LYS A 195 -32.62 -4.62 -9.35
CA LYS A 195 -31.38 -5.09 -9.97
C LYS A 195 -31.42 -4.89 -11.48
N ILE A 196 -30.28 -4.55 -12.07
CA ILE A 196 -30.11 -4.50 -13.53
C ILE A 196 -30.39 -5.86 -14.19
N SER A 197 -30.09 -6.98 -13.52
CA SER A 197 -30.39 -8.31 -14.05
C SER A 197 -31.88 -8.50 -14.35
N THR A 198 -32.75 -7.95 -13.50
CA THR A 198 -34.21 -7.99 -13.69
C THR A 198 -34.63 -7.15 -14.89
N ILE A 199 -33.96 -6.02 -15.14
CA ILE A 199 -34.16 -5.23 -16.36
C ILE A 199 -33.85 -6.07 -17.58
N TRP A 200 -32.67 -6.70 -17.59
CA TRP A 200 -32.22 -7.52 -18.70
C TRP A 200 -33.15 -8.70 -19.01
N GLU A 201 -33.64 -9.39 -17.97
CA GLU A 201 -34.65 -10.45 -18.10
C GLU A 201 -35.96 -9.94 -18.74
N VAL A 202 -36.42 -8.74 -18.36
CA VAL A 202 -37.63 -8.15 -18.92
C VAL A 202 -37.44 -7.76 -20.39
N PHE A 203 -36.29 -7.20 -20.77
CA PHE A 203 -35.99 -6.91 -22.19
C PHE A 203 -35.95 -8.18 -23.04
N ASN A 204 -35.33 -9.24 -22.55
CA ASN A 204 -35.21 -10.51 -23.28
C ASN A 204 -36.51 -11.33 -23.31
N SER A 205 -37.42 -11.11 -22.37
CA SER A 205 -38.73 -11.77 -22.35
C SER A 205 -39.62 -11.43 -23.56
N ARG A 206 -39.16 -10.54 -24.45
CA ARG A 206 -39.80 -10.18 -25.72
C ARG A 206 -39.20 -10.89 -26.94
N GLU A 207 -37.99 -11.45 -26.88
CA GLU A 207 -37.36 -12.10 -28.04
C GLU A 207 -37.98 -13.47 -28.41
N LEU A 208 -39.10 -13.85 -27.78
CA LEU A 208 -39.88 -15.06 -28.07
C LEU A 208 -41.24 -14.77 -28.71
N GLY A 209 -41.38 -13.63 -29.41
CA GLY A 209 -42.54 -13.29 -30.24
C GLY A 209 -42.18 -13.13 -31.70
#